data_AF-A0A532T586-F1
#
_entry.id   AF-A0A532T586-F1
#
_cell.length_a   1.000
_cell.length_b   1.000
_cell.length_c   1.000
_cell.angle_alpha   90.00
_cell.angle_beta   90.00
_cell.angle_gamma   90.00
#
_symmetry.space_group_name_H-M   'P 1'
#
loop_
_entity.id
_entity.type
_entity.pdbx_description
1 polymer ?
#
loop_
_entity_poly.entity_id
_entity_poly.type
_entity_poly.pdbx_seq_one_letter_code
_entity_poly.pdbx_strand_id
1 'polypeptide(L)' 'MGKIILIVIIFLVIGGYLIKTNLNADFDESGDRVNFIKEFARWVFQLGKSTKNTVGYAVSQEWLPETNKTNITEN' A
#
# COMPACT_ATOMS: atom_id res chain seq x y z
N MET A 1 6.57 -15.48 -6.55
CA MET A 1 5.60 -14.41 -6.89
C MET A 1 4.21 -14.66 -6.29
N GLY A 2 3.61 -15.83 -6.45
CA GLY A 2 2.25 -16.10 -5.93
C GLY A 2 2.06 -15.83 -4.42
N LYS A 3 3.07 -16.11 -3.59
CA LYS A 3 3.01 -15.87 -2.13
C LYS A 3 2.92 -14.38 -1.77
N ILE A 4 3.65 -13.51 -2.48
CA ILE A 4 3.63 -12.06 -2.21
C ILE A 4 2.28 -11.47 -2.62
N ILE A 5 1.78 -11.86 -3.79
CA ILE A 5 0.46 -11.43 -4.25
C ILE A 5 -0.63 -11.89 -3.27
N LEU A 6 -0.54 -13.12 -2.75
CA LEU A 6 -1.46 -13.61 -1.74
C LEU A 6 -1.43 -12.77 -0.45
N ILE A 7 -0.24 -12.40 0.04
CA ILE A 7 -0.11 -11.53 1.21
C ILE A 7 -0.75 -10.16 0.96
N VAL A 8 -0.53 -9.57 -0.22
CA VAL A 8 -1.15 -8.29 -0.61
C VAL A 8 -2.67 -8.42 -0.66
N ILE A 9 -3.20 -9.50 -1.23
CA ILE A 9 -4.65 -9.74 -1.27
C ILE A 9 -5.22 -9.87 0.14
N ILE A 10 -4.58 -10.67 1.01
CA ILE A 10 -5.01 -10.82 2.41
C ILE A 10 -5.03 -9.47 3.12
N PHE A 11 -3.98 -8.66 2.95
CA PHE A 11 -3.90 -7.32 3.53
C PHE A 11 -5.04 -6.41 3.02
N LEU A 12 -5.34 -6.43 1.72
CA LEU A 12 -6.44 -5.65 1.15
C LEU A 12 -7.81 -6.12 1.66
N VAL A 13 -8.02 -7.43 1.83
CA VAL A 13 -9.26 -7.99 2.40
C VAL A 13 -9.45 -7.54 3.85
N ILE A 14 -8.40 -7.57 4.67
CA ILE A 14 -8.45 -7.07 6.05
C ILE A 14 -8.79 -5.58 6.06
N GLY A 15 -8.14 -4.77 5.21
CA GLY A 15 -8.45 -3.35 5.09
C GLY A 15 -9.91 -3.08 4.69
N GLY A 16 -10.42 -3.85 3.72
CA GLY A 16 -11.82 -3.80 3.32
C GLY A 16 -12.76 -4.16 4.47
N TYR A 17 -12.46 -5.20 5.24
CA TYR A 17 -13.25 -5.59 6.40
C TYR A 17 -13.31 -4.49 7.48
N LEU A 18 -12.17 -3.84 7.75
CA LEU A 18 -12.11 -2.72 8.70
C LEU A 18 -12.97 -1.54 8.25
N ILE A 19 -12.91 -1.18 6.97
CA ILE A 19 -13.71 -0.08 6.41
C ILE A 19 -15.20 -0.42 6.44
N LYS A 20 -15.59 -1.63 6.03
CA LYS A 20 -16.98 -2.10 6.12
C LYS A 20 -17.51 -1.96 7.54
N THR A 21 -16.74 -2.46 8.51
CA THR A 21 -17.12 -2.45 9.93
C THR A 21 -17.21 -1.02 10.47
N ASN A 22 -16.28 -0.13 10.09
CA ASN A 22 -16.30 1.26 10.51
C ASN A 22 -17.51 2.04 9.96
N LEU A 23 -17.88 1.76 8.70
CA LEU A 23 -19.03 2.39 8.05
C LEU A 23 -20.38 1.77 8.47
N ASN A 24 -20.38 0.65 9.19
CA ASN A 24 -21.56 -0.21 9.39
C ASN A 24 -22.31 -0.52 8.08
N ALA A 25 -21.56 -0.65 6.98
CA ALA A 25 -22.14 -0.73 5.64
C ALA A 25 -22.88 -2.06 5.41
N ASP A 26 -24.12 -1.97 4.93
CA ASP A 26 -24.86 -3.10 4.39
C ASP A 26 -24.63 -3.19 2.88
N PHE A 27 -24.06 -4.30 2.42
CA PHE A 27 -23.80 -4.48 1.00
C PHE A 27 -25.03 -4.85 0.20
N ASP A 28 -26.18 -5.09 0.81
CA ASP A 28 -27.43 -5.24 0.07
C ASP A 28 -27.97 -3.88 -0.38
N GLU A 29 -27.66 -2.81 0.35
CA GLU A 29 -28.00 -1.43 0.01
C GLU A 29 -27.05 -0.83 -1.03
N SER A 30 -27.61 -0.30 -2.11
CA SER A 30 -26.82 0.24 -3.24
C SER A 30 -25.99 1.47 -2.86
N GLY A 31 -26.49 2.31 -1.96
CA GLY A 31 -25.79 3.50 -1.45
C GLY A 31 -24.54 3.13 -0.65
N ASP A 32 -24.68 2.16 0.25
CA ASP A 32 -23.61 1.67 1.10
C ASP A 32 -22.50 0.97 0.32
N ARG A 33 -22.84 0.22 -0.74
CA ARG A 33 -21.84 -0.33 -1.67
C ARG A 33 -21.00 0.76 -2.32
N VAL A 34 -21.62 1.83 -2.82
CA VAL A 34 -20.90 2.94 -3.47
C VAL A 34 -20.02 3.67 -2.46
N ASN A 35 -20.54 3.91 -1.25
CA ASN A 35 -19.80 4.56 -0.19
C ASN A 35 -18.57 3.73 0.24
N PHE A 36 -18.75 2.42 0.40
CA PHE A 36 -17.67 1.49 0.69
C PHE A 36 -16.58 1.52 -0.38
N ILE A 37 -16.94 1.41 -1.66
CA ILE A 37 -15.97 1.43 -2.77
C ILE A 37 -15.18 2.74 -2.76
N LYS A 38 -15.85 3.88 -2.53
CA LYS A 38 -15.22 5.19 -2.47
C LYS A 38 -14.21 5.28 -1.33
N GLU A 39 -14.60 4.88 -0.12
CA GLU A 39 -13.71 4.93 1.04
C GLU A 39 -12.57 3.92 0.95
N PHE A 40 -12.84 2.71 0.43
CA PHE A 40 -11.82 1.71 0.16
C PHE A 40 -10.77 2.22 -0.84
N ALA A 41 -11.21 2.79 -1.97
CA ALA A 41 -10.30 3.36 -2.96
C ALA A 41 -9.49 4.54 -2.39
N ARG A 42 -10.14 5.41 -1.58
CA ARG A 42 -9.48 6.51 -0.89
C ARG A 42 -8.39 6.02 0.07
N TRP A 43 -8.68 4.98 0.86
CA TRP A 43 -7.72 4.36 1.77
C TRP A 43 -6.52 3.75 1.03
N VAL A 44 -6.75 2.96 -0.04
CA VAL A 44 -5.66 2.39 -0.85
C VAL A 44 -4.79 3.49 -1.45
N PHE A 45 -5.38 4.57 -1.95
CA PHE A 45 -4.63 5.69 -2.51
C PHE A 45 -3.80 6.42 -1.43
N GLN A 46 -4.35 6.61 -0.24
CA GLN A 46 -3.61 7.17 0.90
C GLN A 46 -2.45 6.28 1.32
N LEU A 47 -2.63 4.95 1.36
CA LEU A 47 -1.53 4.01 1.62
C LEU A 47 -0.41 4.16 0.59
N GLY A 48 -0.74 4.22 -0.70
CA GLY A 48 0.25 4.43 -1.77
C GLY A 48 1.02 5.74 -1.60
N LYS A 49 0.33 6.84 -1.24
CA LYS A 49 0.97 8.13 -0.92
C LYS A 49 1.91 8.02 0.28
N SER A 50 1.46 7.41 1.37
CA SER A 50 2.26 7.24 2.59
C SER A 50 3.50 6.40 2.34
N THR A 51 3.39 5.31 1.58
CA THR A 51 4.53 4.49 1.16
C THR A 51 5.51 5.30 0.33
N LYS A 52 5.03 6.03 -0.69
CA LYS A 52 5.89 6.90 -1.52
C LYS A 52 6.61 7.96 -0.67
N ASN A 53 5.90 8.59 0.26
CA ASN A 53 6.49 9.59 1.15
C ASN A 53 7.54 8.99 2.07
N THR A 54 7.28 7.80 2.62
CA THR A 54 8.23 7.08 3.49
C THR A 54 9.50 6.71 2.72
N VAL A 55 9.35 6.15 1.51
CA VAL A 55 10.50 5.83 0.65
C VAL A 55 11.23 7.11 0.25
N GLY A 56 10.52 8.17 -0.16
CA GLY A 56 11.13 9.45 -0.51
C GLY A 56 11.90 10.07 0.66
N TYR A 57 11.38 9.94 1.88
CA TYR A 57 12.06 10.36 3.08
C TYR A 57 13.34 9.55 3.30
N ALA A 58 13.30 8.22 3.23
CA ALA A 58 14.49 7.37 3.34
C ALA A 58 15.57 7.73 2.30
N VAL A 59 15.17 8.01 1.06
CA VAL A 59 16.08 8.50 0.01
C VAL A 59 16.70 9.84 0.38
N SER A 60 15.90 10.78 0.90
CA SER A 60 16.39 12.10 1.33
C SER A 60 17.35 12.04 2.53
N GLN A 61 17.31 10.95 3.30
CA GLN A 61 18.22 10.69 4.41
C GLN A 61 19.45 9.87 4.00
N GLU A 62 19.71 9.71 2.70
CA GLU A 62 20.85 8.96 2.16
C GLU A 62 20.91 7.50 2.66
N TRP A 63 19.76 6.88 2.96
CA TRP A 63 19.72 5.47 3.38
C TRP A 63 20.04 4.49 2.24
N LEU A 64 20.02 4.97 1.00
CA LEU A 64 20.40 4.16 -0.14
C LEU A 64 21.94 4.08 -0.24
N PRO A 65 22.52 2.89 -0.40
CA PRO A 65 23.95 2.76 -0.61
C PRO A 65 24.37 3.50 -1.88
N GLU A 66 25.53 4.17 -1.83
CA GLU A 66 26.17 4.71 -3.02
C GLU A 66 26.38 3.59 -4.05
N THR A 67 26.10 3.89 -5.32
CA THR A 67 26.08 2.92 -6.43
C THR A 67 27.31 2.00 -6.45
N ASN A 68 27.03 0.71 -6.65
CA ASN A 68 27.92 -0.43 -6.86
C ASN A 68 29.44 -0.12 -7.01
N LYS A 69 30.20 -0.26 -5.92
CA LYS A 69 31.68 -0.14 -5.89
C LYS A 69 32.41 -1.41 -6.39
N THR A 70 31.84 -2.18 -7.32
CA THR A 70 32.51 -3.38 -7.89
C THR A 70 33.46 -3.10 -9.05
N ASN A 71 33.73 -1.83 -9.39
CA ASN A 71 34.88 -1.49 -10.21
C ASN A 71 36.16 -1.49 -9.34
N ILE A 72 36.48 -2.65 -8.79
CA ILE A 72 37.83 -2.92 -8.28
C ILE A 72 38.67 -3.04 -9.53
N THR A 73 39.36 -1.95 -9.86
CA THR A 73 40.37 -1.89 -10.91
C THR A 73 41.35 -3.04 -10.68
N GLU A 74 41.31 -4.07 -11.53
CA GLU A 74 42.45 -4.96 -11.71
C GLU A 74 43.61 -4.10 -12.23
N ASN A 75 44.54 -3.78 -11.34
CA ASN A 75 45.86 -3.23 -11.65
C ASN A 75 46.90 -4.26 -11.26
#